data_AF-G4R6A9-F1
#
_entry.id   AF-G4R6A9-F1
#
_cell.length_a   1.000
_cell.length_b   1.000
_cell.length_c   1.000
_cell.angle_alpha   90.00
_cell.angle_beta   90.00
_cell.angle_gamma   90.00
#
_symmetry.space_group_name_H-M   'P 1'
#
loop_
_entity.id
_entity.type
_entity.pdbx_description
1 polymer ?
#
loop_
_entity_poly.entity_id
_entity_poly.type
_entity_poly.pdbx_seq_one_letter_code
_entity_poly.pdbx_strand_id
1 'polypeptide(L)'
;MKTTRLMMGGTVLALALALGAPILAQEVDFGDNSSTWADDDQCDDPRFEGPGAALIRSPVDEMRDAADCRAAFEAGEVTLVAVEAPTSPNAEDGGDIDFGDDSGAWANDNECDDPRFGGSLDSHLMADATDCRTAYEAGEVTFEASNEVSGAVQPVDGIDFGDDSGAWANDGECDDPRFGGSLASHEFADATDCRTAYEAGQVTYDAPDDTSAAGDIDFGDDAGTFANDGECDDPRFGGSLTSHEMADATDCRTAYEAGEVTYDAPDDGGSDVSVNDIDFGDDSGTWANDDECDDPRFGGSLDSHLMADASDCRTAYEAGEVTYTPSDESGADVAIGDIDFGDDSGNWANDGECDDPRFGGGLDSHRLADATDCREAFEAGDVTYLGDGTGAVIIDGIDFGDDSGTYSNDAECDDPRFTGSGVGVALDDHLMADATDCSTAYTDGTVTLADESGSGGSNGDFRINFGDDSSASAHDGVCDDPRFQGRGGALELLEANMLADATDCRTAYDAGTVTYNP
;
A
#
# COMPACT_ATOMS: atom_id res chain seq x y z
N MET A 1 -105.87 0.72 14.65
CA MET A 1 -106.03 2.07 15.25
C MET A 1 -104.95 2.23 16.32
N LYS A 2 -104.26 3.39 16.31
CA LYS A 2 -103.54 4.05 17.43
C LYS A 2 -102.17 3.44 17.84
N THR A 3 -101.05 4.01 17.38
CA THR A 3 -100.27 5.19 17.88
C THR A 3 -99.17 4.76 18.88
N THR A 4 -97.87 4.84 18.57
CA THR A 4 -96.96 6.03 18.60
C THR A 4 -96.21 6.18 19.94
N ARG A 5 -94.86 6.06 19.90
CA ARG A 5 -93.76 6.71 20.71
C ARG A 5 -93.88 6.67 22.26
N LEU A 6 -92.85 6.64 23.13
CA LEU A 6 -91.50 7.25 23.16
C LEU A 6 -90.79 6.84 24.50
N MET A 7 -89.44 6.66 24.49
CA MET A 7 -88.41 6.90 25.55
C MET A 7 -88.61 6.37 27.01
N MET A 8 -87.60 5.87 27.75
CA MET A 8 -86.31 6.49 28.10
C MET A 8 -85.48 5.53 28.98
N GLY A 9 -84.13 5.61 28.89
CA GLY A 9 -83.15 5.21 29.93
C GLY A 9 -82.79 3.71 29.95
N GLY A 10 -81.53 3.27 30.03
CA GLY A 10 -80.26 3.91 30.33
C GLY A 10 -79.32 2.82 30.87
N THR A 11 -78.02 3.03 30.71
CA THR A 11 -76.87 2.29 31.26
C THR A 11 -76.45 0.95 30.64
N VAL A 12 -75.32 1.08 29.94
CA VAL A 12 -74.38 0.13 29.36
C VAL A 12 -73.62 -0.63 30.46
N LEU A 13 -73.47 -1.95 30.30
CA LEU A 13 -72.21 -2.65 30.60
C LEU A 13 -72.17 -3.93 29.75
N ALA A 14 -71.56 -3.80 28.57
CA ALA A 14 -71.35 -4.90 27.63
C ALA A 14 -70.13 -5.73 28.06
N LEU A 15 -70.39 -6.97 28.47
CA LEU A 15 -69.37 -8.01 28.62
C LEU A 15 -69.14 -8.61 27.23
N ALA A 16 -68.16 -8.08 26.50
CA ALA A 16 -67.80 -8.55 25.17
C ALA A 16 -66.98 -9.84 25.27
N LEU A 17 -67.61 -10.97 24.92
CA LEU A 17 -66.91 -12.15 24.44
C LEU A 17 -66.20 -11.78 23.12
N ALA A 18 -64.88 -11.63 23.18
CA ALA A 18 -64.05 -11.58 21.98
C ALA A 18 -63.97 -12.99 21.38
N LEU A 19 -64.91 -13.32 20.50
CA LEU A 19 -64.65 -14.28 19.43
C LEU A 19 -63.54 -13.67 18.59
N GLY A 20 -62.34 -14.26 18.63
CA GLY A 20 -61.27 -13.93 17.70
C GLY A 20 -61.81 -14.07 16.28
N ALA A 21 -61.94 -12.94 15.59
CA ALA A 21 -62.13 -12.95 14.16
C ALA A 21 -60.92 -13.65 13.54
N PRO A 22 -61.11 -14.47 12.48
CA PRO A 22 -59.96 -14.94 11.71
C PRO A 22 -59.21 -13.70 11.24
N ILE A 23 -57.92 -13.66 11.55
CA ILE A 23 -56.98 -12.77 10.89
C ILE A 23 -57.22 -12.94 9.39
N LEU A 24 -57.38 -11.82 8.70
CA LEU A 24 -57.59 -11.76 7.26
C LEU A 24 -56.64 -12.76 6.58
N ALA A 25 -57.21 -13.76 5.91
CA ALA A 25 -56.47 -14.56 4.96
C ALA A 25 -55.95 -13.57 3.91
N GLN A 26 -54.67 -13.24 3.98
CA GLN A 26 -53.99 -12.58 2.88
C GLN A 26 -54.09 -13.58 1.73
N GLU A 27 -54.75 -13.16 0.65
CA GLU A 27 -54.81 -13.95 -0.58
C GLU A 27 -53.36 -14.04 -1.07
N VAL A 28 -52.75 -15.22 -0.91
CA VAL A 28 -51.37 -15.47 -1.33
C VAL A 28 -51.34 -15.44 -2.85
N ASP A 29 -50.49 -14.58 -3.42
CA ASP A 29 -50.29 -14.52 -4.86
C ASP A 29 -49.26 -15.57 -5.28
N PHE A 30 -49.76 -16.66 -5.86
CA PHE A 30 -48.95 -17.77 -6.35
C PHE A 30 -48.34 -17.51 -7.73
N GLY A 31 -48.76 -16.46 -8.46
CA GLY A 31 -48.23 -16.15 -9.79
C GLY A 31 -48.78 -17.00 -10.95
N ASP A 32 -47.93 -17.39 -11.91
CA ASP A 32 -48.24 -18.22 -13.09
C ASP A 32 -47.40 -19.51 -13.18
N ASN A 33 -47.48 -20.26 -14.29
CA ASN A 33 -46.73 -21.50 -14.54
C ASN A 33 -45.71 -21.32 -15.68
N SER A 34 -44.99 -20.20 -15.72
CA SER A 34 -44.11 -19.85 -16.83
C SER A 34 -42.69 -20.42 -16.73
N SER A 35 -42.29 -21.02 -15.60
CA SER A 35 -40.95 -21.59 -15.43
C SER A 35 -40.79 -22.93 -16.17
N THR A 36 -39.53 -23.36 -16.33
CA THR A 36 -39.22 -24.69 -16.90
C THR A 36 -39.56 -25.83 -15.94
N TRP A 37 -39.66 -25.51 -14.66
CA TRP A 37 -39.91 -26.45 -13.56
C TRP A 37 -41.37 -26.45 -13.09
N ALA A 38 -42.21 -25.56 -13.61
CA ALA A 38 -43.64 -25.55 -13.33
C ALA A 38 -44.33 -26.87 -13.74
N ASP A 39 -45.34 -27.26 -12.95
CA ASP A 39 -46.14 -28.48 -13.14
C ASP A 39 -45.32 -29.79 -12.99
N ASP A 40 -44.34 -29.82 -12.07
CA ASP A 40 -43.47 -30.97 -11.77
C ASP A 40 -43.78 -31.71 -10.44
N ASP A 41 -44.87 -31.32 -9.76
CA ASP A 41 -45.33 -31.80 -8.45
C ASP A 41 -44.47 -31.32 -7.25
N GLN A 42 -43.59 -30.32 -7.42
CA GLN A 42 -42.88 -29.64 -6.34
C GLN A 42 -43.06 -28.12 -6.46
N CYS A 43 -43.01 -27.40 -5.33
CA CYS A 43 -43.05 -25.95 -5.34
C CYS A 43 -41.64 -25.36 -5.52
N ASP A 44 -41.35 -24.79 -6.69
CA ASP A 44 -40.05 -24.19 -7.02
C ASP A 44 -39.92 -22.72 -6.58
N ASP A 45 -41.03 -22.08 -6.23
CA ASP A 45 -41.06 -20.68 -5.80
C ASP A 45 -40.29 -20.51 -4.47
N PRO A 46 -39.17 -19.75 -4.46
CA PRO A 46 -38.30 -19.59 -3.29
C PRO A 46 -38.99 -18.91 -2.10
N ARG A 47 -40.16 -18.28 -2.27
CA ARG A 47 -40.95 -17.70 -1.17
C ARG A 47 -41.62 -18.76 -0.28
N PHE A 48 -41.61 -20.02 -0.70
CA PHE A 48 -42.22 -21.14 0.02
C PHE A 48 -41.18 -22.11 0.56
N GLU A 49 -41.39 -22.57 1.78
CA GLU A 49 -40.56 -23.58 2.44
C GLU A 49 -41.39 -24.73 2.98
N GLY A 50 -40.85 -25.94 2.92
CA GLY A 50 -41.46 -27.12 3.53
C GLY A 50 -41.19 -28.40 2.73
N PRO A 51 -41.70 -29.55 3.19
CA PRO A 51 -41.53 -30.84 2.51
C PRO A 51 -42.10 -30.91 1.09
N GLY A 52 -43.01 -30.00 0.71
CA GLY A 52 -43.54 -29.89 -0.66
C GLY A 52 -42.78 -28.89 -1.55
N ALA A 53 -41.72 -28.25 -1.03
CA ALA A 53 -40.88 -27.34 -1.80
C ALA A 53 -39.75 -28.10 -2.49
N ALA A 54 -39.36 -27.67 -3.69
CA ALA A 54 -38.23 -28.23 -4.40
C ALA A 54 -36.93 -28.09 -3.58
N LEU A 55 -36.01 -29.04 -3.74
CA LEU A 55 -34.74 -29.04 -3.00
C LEU A 55 -33.81 -27.89 -3.43
N ILE A 56 -33.85 -27.53 -4.71
CA ILE A 56 -33.11 -26.42 -5.29
C ILE A 56 -34.18 -25.44 -5.76
N ARG A 57 -34.17 -24.22 -5.23
CA ARG A 57 -35.11 -23.15 -5.58
C ARG A 57 -34.29 -21.97 -6.05
N SER A 58 -34.64 -21.43 -7.21
CA SER A 58 -33.92 -20.33 -7.83
C SER A 58 -34.78 -19.06 -7.81
N PRO A 59 -34.19 -17.86 -7.64
CA PRO A 59 -34.93 -16.60 -7.76
C PRO A 59 -35.68 -16.46 -9.09
N VAL A 60 -35.18 -17.07 -10.17
CA VAL A 60 -35.84 -17.02 -11.49
C VAL A 60 -37.20 -17.74 -11.54
N ASP A 61 -37.48 -18.62 -10.57
CA ASP A 61 -38.70 -19.40 -10.47
C ASP A 61 -39.75 -18.75 -9.53
N GLU A 62 -39.44 -17.59 -8.95
CA GLU A 62 -40.36 -16.83 -8.11
C GLU A 62 -41.64 -16.43 -8.87
N MET A 63 -42.80 -16.76 -8.31
CA MET A 63 -44.11 -16.53 -8.93
C MET A 63 -44.35 -17.27 -10.26
N ARG A 64 -43.54 -18.27 -10.60
CA ARG A 64 -43.62 -18.95 -11.91
C ARG A 64 -43.98 -20.43 -11.83
N ASP A 65 -44.33 -20.90 -10.63
CA ASP A 65 -44.78 -22.27 -10.36
C ASP A 65 -46.08 -22.30 -9.51
N ALA A 66 -47.09 -21.59 -9.99
CA ALA A 66 -48.30 -21.31 -9.22
C ALA A 66 -49.17 -22.54 -8.92
N ALA A 67 -49.20 -23.52 -9.83
CA ALA A 67 -50.04 -24.70 -9.67
C ALA A 67 -49.56 -25.60 -8.53
N ASP A 68 -48.26 -25.88 -8.49
CA ASP A 68 -47.66 -26.78 -7.50
C ASP A 68 -47.49 -26.08 -6.15
N CYS A 69 -47.06 -24.82 -6.13
CA CYS A 69 -47.01 -24.03 -4.90
C CYS A 69 -48.37 -23.82 -4.25
N ARG A 70 -49.44 -23.61 -5.03
CA ARG A 70 -50.80 -23.55 -4.47
C ARG A 70 -51.23 -24.90 -3.92
N ALA A 71 -50.98 -25.98 -4.64
CA ALA A 71 -51.35 -27.33 -4.19
C ALA A 71 -50.63 -27.72 -2.90
N ALA A 72 -49.32 -27.49 -2.83
CA ALA A 72 -48.49 -27.76 -1.66
C ALA A 72 -48.87 -26.87 -0.46
N PHE A 73 -49.21 -25.59 -0.70
CA PHE A 73 -49.65 -24.68 0.35
C PHE A 73 -51.02 -25.05 0.91
N GLU A 74 -51.98 -25.43 0.05
CA GLU A 74 -53.29 -25.93 0.46
C GLU A 74 -53.22 -27.28 1.18
N ALA A 75 -52.24 -28.12 0.84
CA ALA A 75 -51.93 -29.35 1.54
C ALA A 75 -51.23 -29.14 2.89
N GLY A 76 -50.73 -27.92 3.15
CA GLY A 76 -49.91 -27.59 4.33
C GLY A 76 -48.51 -28.21 4.28
N GLU A 77 -48.03 -28.57 3.09
CA GLU A 77 -46.71 -29.13 2.84
C GLU A 77 -45.66 -28.04 2.58
N VAL A 78 -46.10 -26.83 2.23
CA VAL A 78 -45.26 -25.64 2.24
C VAL A 78 -45.93 -24.50 3.01
N THR A 79 -45.12 -23.63 3.57
CA THR A 79 -45.52 -22.37 4.20
C THR A 79 -44.82 -21.23 3.49
N LEU A 80 -45.55 -20.14 3.25
CA LEU A 80 -44.94 -18.90 2.80
C LEU A 80 -43.97 -18.44 3.89
N VAL A 81 -42.69 -18.34 3.56
CA VAL A 81 -41.73 -17.71 4.43
C VAL A 81 -42.16 -16.26 4.55
N ALA A 82 -42.43 -15.81 5.78
CA ALA A 82 -42.52 -14.39 6.01
C ALA A 82 -41.12 -13.84 5.74
N VAL A 83 -40.90 -13.35 4.52
CA VAL A 83 -40.01 -12.21 4.36
C VAL A 83 -40.53 -11.21 5.38
N GLU A 84 -39.79 -11.03 6.48
CA GLU A 84 -39.76 -9.73 7.11
C GLU A 84 -39.57 -8.79 5.93
N ALA A 85 -40.62 -8.04 5.58
CA ALA A 85 -40.53 -7.04 4.54
C ALA A 85 -39.21 -6.33 4.82
N PRO A 86 -38.26 -6.29 3.87
CA PRO A 86 -37.01 -5.60 4.11
C PRO A 86 -37.43 -4.27 4.67
N THR A 87 -37.08 -4.03 5.94
CA THR A 87 -37.32 -2.74 6.54
C THR A 87 -36.61 -1.82 5.60
N SER A 88 -37.40 -1.05 4.85
CA SER A 88 -36.93 0.02 3.99
C SER A 88 -35.76 0.64 4.74
N PRO A 89 -34.51 0.55 4.24
CA PRO A 89 -33.65 1.67 4.52
C PRO A 89 -34.50 2.86 4.05
N ASN A 90 -34.60 3.88 4.88
CA ASN A 90 -35.02 5.20 4.42
C ASN A 90 -34.44 5.37 2.99
N ALA A 91 -35.13 5.96 2.02
CA ALA A 91 -35.24 7.41 1.94
C ALA A 91 -34.06 8.19 2.58
N GLU A 92 -32.86 7.60 2.60
CA GLU A 92 -31.59 8.29 2.59
C GLU A 92 -31.37 8.58 1.12
N ASP A 93 -31.38 9.88 0.82
CA ASP A 93 -30.83 10.54 -0.35
C ASP A 93 -30.59 9.67 -1.61
N GLY A 94 -31.40 9.86 -2.65
CA GLY A 94 -31.10 9.38 -4.03
C GLY A 94 -29.88 10.08 -4.66
N GLY A 95 -28.92 10.49 -3.83
CA GLY A 95 -27.63 11.08 -4.20
C GLY A 95 -26.54 10.04 -4.45
N ASP A 96 -26.68 8.82 -3.92
CA ASP A 96 -25.60 7.80 -3.95
C ASP A 96 -25.76 6.69 -5.02
N ILE A 97 -26.88 6.63 -5.74
CA ILE A 97 -27.01 5.67 -6.86
C ILE A 97 -26.45 6.33 -8.12
N ASP A 98 -25.33 5.80 -8.62
CA ASP A 98 -24.79 6.16 -9.92
C ASP A 98 -25.60 5.52 -11.04
N PHE A 99 -26.45 6.32 -11.68
CA PHE A 99 -27.27 5.90 -12.82
C PHE A 99 -26.47 5.85 -14.13
N GLY A 100 -25.22 6.33 -14.17
CA GLY A 100 -24.40 6.39 -15.38
C GLY A 100 -24.70 7.57 -16.29
N ASP A 101 -24.57 7.37 -17.60
CA ASP A 101 -24.84 8.34 -18.66
C ASP A 101 -25.90 7.87 -19.68
N ASP A 102 -26.11 8.64 -20.75
CA ASP A 102 -27.04 8.34 -21.84
C ASP A 102 -26.28 7.97 -23.14
N SER A 103 -25.21 7.19 -23.05
CA SER A 103 -24.32 6.87 -24.18
C SER A 103 -24.87 5.80 -25.14
N GLY A 104 -25.94 5.08 -24.77
CA GLY A 104 -26.51 3.97 -25.54
C GLY A 104 -27.44 4.37 -26.70
N ALA A 105 -27.61 3.47 -27.68
CA ALA A 105 -28.58 3.66 -28.77
C ALA A 105 -30.04 3.58 -28.30
N TRP A 106 -30.26 3.04 -27.11
CA TRP A 106 -31.54 2.93 -26.43
C TRP A 106 -31.71 3.89 -25.25
N ALA A 107 -30.73 4.79 -25.03
CA ALA A 107 -30.89 5.83 -24.03
C ALA A 107 -32.07 6.74 -24.37
N ASN A 108 -32.84 7.16 -23.36
CA ASN A 108 -33.97 8.08 -23.51
C ASN A 108 -35.12 7.52 -24.38
N ASP A 109 -35.33 6.21 -24.40
CA ASP A 109 -36.43 5.57 -25.12
C ASP A 109 -37.67 5.29 -24.24
N ASN A 110 -37.59 5.71 -22.97
CA ASN A 110 -38.62 5.71 -21.95
C ASN A 110 -38.84 4.34 -21.28
N GLU A 111 -37.88 3.42 -21.43
CA GLU A 111 -37.74 2.15 -20.70
C GLU A 111 -36.38 2.15 -19.98
N CYS A 112 -36.27 1.54 -18.80
CA CYS A 112 -34.96 1.42 -18.13
C CYS A 112 -34.27 0.14 -18.60
N ASP A 113 -33.18 0.32 -19.34
CA ASP A 113 -32.46 -0.77 -19.99
C ASP A 113 -31.24 -1.27 -19.21
N ASP A 114 -30.88 -0.58 -18.12
CA ASP A 114 -29.73 -0.92 -17.28
C ASP A 114 -29.97 -2.26 -16.53
N PRO A 115 -29.09 -3.27 -16.70
CA PRO A 115 -29.22 -4.57 -16.04
C PRO A 115 -29.26 -4.53 -14.51
N ARG A 116 -28.71 -3.49 -13.87
CA ARG A 116 -28.77 -3.29 -12.40
C ARG A 116 -30.19 -2.98 -11.92
N PHE A 117 -31.07 -2.62 -12.84
CA PHE A 117 -32.47 -2.27 -12.61
C PHE A 117 -33.45 -3.26 -13.29
N GLY A 118 -32.94 -4.41 -13.75
CA GLY A 118 -33.74 -5.46 -14.40
C GLY A 118 -33.71 -5.45 -15.92
N GLY A 119 -32.87 -4.62 -16.54
CA GLY A 119 -32.54 -4.68 -17.96
C GLY A 119 -31.92 -6.02 -18.38
N SER A 120 -31.95 -6.33 -19.68
CA SER A 120 -31.62 -7.68 -20.19
C SER A 120 -30.32 -7.78 -20.99
N LEU A 121 -29.60 -6.67 -21.20
CA LEU A 121 -28.37 -6.63 -21.99
C LEU A 121 -27.26 -5.87 -21.27
N ASP A 122 -26.12 -6.54 -21.06
CA ASP A 122 -24.94 -5.96 -20.39
C ASP A 122 -24.39 -4.72 -21.10
N SER A 123 -24.57 -4.63 -22.43
CA SER A 123 -24.18 -3.45 -23.21
C SER A 123 -24.95 -2.17 -22.83
N HIS A 124 -25.98 -2.27 -22.00
CA HIS A 124 -26.80 -1.15 -21.54
C HIS A 124 -26.49 -0.74 -20.09
N LEU A 125 -25.51 -1.40 -19.46
CA LEU A 125 -25.03 -1.04 -18.13
C LEU A 125 -24.60 0.43 -18.10
N MET A 126 -25.17 1.20 -17.17
CA MET A 126 -24.86 2.63 -16.98
C MET A 126 -25.06 3.51 -18.22
N ALA A 127 -25.78 3.05 -19.25
CA ALA A 127 -25.89 3.73 -20.55
C ALA A 127 -27.27 4.38 -20.80
N ASP A 128 -28.17 4.29 -19.83
CA ASP A 128 -29.56 4.74 -19.89
C ASP A 128 -30.00 5.44 -18.58
N ALA A 129 -29.19 6.39 -18.13
CA ALA A 129 -29.32 7.02 -16.83
C ALA A 129 -30.64 7.78 -16.65
N THR A 130 -31.10 8.48 -17.69
CA THR A 130 -32.31 9.32 -17.60
C THR A 130 -33.57 8.50 -17.34
N ASP A 131 -33.73 7.37 -18.05
CA ASP A 131 -34.93 6.53 -17.92
C ASP A 131 -34.86 5.65 -16.66
N CYS A 132 -33.69 5.13 -16.31
CA CYS A 132 -33.51 4.38 -15.07
C CYS A 132 -33.69 5.22 -13.81
N ARG A 133 -33.22 6.47 -13.79
CA ARG A 133 -33.52 7.41 -12.71
C ARG A 133 -35.01 7.67 -12.59
N THR A 134 -35.66 7.92 -13.73
CA THR A 134 -37.10 8.23 -13.76
C THR A 134 -37.93 7.05 -13.28
N ALA A 135 -37.61 5.83 -13.73
CA ALA A 135 -38.29 4.61 -13.34
C ALA A 135 -38.04 4.26 -11.85
N TYR A 136 -36.81 4.46 -11.36
CA TYR A 136 -36.46 4.23 -9.95
C TYR A 136 -37.17 5.23 -9.02
N GLU A 137 -37.16 6.52 -9.34
CA GLU A 137 -37.88 7.55 -8.59
C GLU A 137 -39.41 7.34 -8.60
N ALA A 138 -39.93 6.73 -9.67
CA ALA A 138 -41.33 6.32 -9.77
C ALA A 138 -41.64 5.01 -9.01
N GLY A 139 -40.62 4.27 -8.57
CA GLY A 139 -40.74 2.97 -7.92
C GLY A 139 -41.18 1.85 -8.88
N GLU A 140 -40.92 2.01 -10.18
CA GLU A 140 -41.24 1.03 -11.23
C GLU A 140 -40.15 -0.03 -11.39
N VAL A 141 -38.90 0.30 -11.06
CA VAL A 141 -37.75 -0.60 -11.02
C VAL A 141 -37.06 -0.53 -9.66
N THR A 142 -36.42 -1.63 -9.25
CA THR A 142 -35.58 -1.69 -8.04
C THR A 142 -34.12 -1.76 -8.44
N PHE A 143 -33.24 -1.17 -7.63
CA PHE A 143 -31.79 -1.32 -7.80
C PHE A 143 -31.36 -2.59 -7.08
N GLU A 144 -30.94 -3.59 -7.84
CA GLU A 144 -30.47 -4.88 -7.31
C GLU A 144 -28.94 -4.90 -7.36
N ALA A 145 -28.31 -4.45 -6.27
CA ALA A 145 -26.85 -4.45 -6.13
C ALA A 145 -26.23 -5.85 -6.26
N SER A 146 -27.04 -6.91 -6.09
CA SER A 146 -26.63 -8.31 -6.14
C SER A 146 -26.81 -8.98 -7.50
N ASN A 147 -27.13 -8.25 -8.57
CA ASN A 147 -27.01 -8.79 -9.92
C ASN A 147 -25.52 -8.73 -10.32
N GLU A 148 -24.72 -9.63 -9.74
CA GLU A 148 -23.33 -9.87 -10.13
C GLU A 148 -23.30 -10.35 -11.58
N VAL A 149 -23.16 -9.38 -12.49
CA VAL A 149 -22.64 -9.64 -13.82
C VAL A 149 -21.13 -9.83 -13.64
N SER A 150 -20.72 -11.09 -13.60
CA SER A 150 -19.31 -11.49 -13.73
C SER A 150 -18.76 -10.90 -15.03
N GLY A 151 -17.86 -9.95 -14.92
CA GLY A 151 -17.28 -9.23 -16.06
C GLY A 151 -17.61 -7.74 -16.02
N ALA A 152 -17.27 -7.06 -14.93
CA ALA A 152 -17.07 -5.63 -14.99
C ALA A 152 -15.94 -5.37 -16.01
N VAL A 153 -16.28 -4.67 -17.10
CA VAL A 153 -15.26 -3.93 -17.83
C VAL A 153 -14.79 -2.85 -16.87
N GLN A 154 -13.72 -3.15 -16.13
CA GLN A 154 -13.00 -2.18 -15.32
C GLN A 154 -12.71 -0.95 -16.21
N PRO A 155 -12.81 0.27 -15.67
CA PRO A 155 -12.36 1.45 -16.39
C PRO A 155 -10.93 1.21 -16.88
N VAL A 156 -10.68 1.47 -18.17
CA VAL A 156 -9.36 1.26 -18.81
C VAL A 156 -8.20 1.97 -18.12
N ASP A 157 -8.52 2.98 -17.30
CA ASP A 157 -7.58 3.77 -16.51
C ASP A 157 -7.06 3.01 -15.27
N GLY A 158 -7.66 1.87 -14.92
CA GLY A 158 -7.27 1.01 -13.79
C GLY A 158 -6.65 -0.34 -14.17
N ILE A 159 -6.55 -0.66 -15.46
CA ILE A 159 -5.93 -1.91 -15.91
C ILE A 159 -4.51 -1.64 -16.41
N ASP A 160 -3.53 -2.25 -15.77
CA ASP A 160 -2.16 -2.28 -16.27
C ASP A 160 -2.01 -3.34 -17.38
N PHE A 161 -2.06 -2.86 -18.62
CA PHE A 161 -1.84 -3.68 -19.81
C PHE A 161 -0.36 -4.06 -20.03
N GLY A 162 0.59 -3.45 -19.29
CA GLY A 162 2.01 -3.68 -19.46
C GLY A 162 2.64 -2.92 -20.62
N ASP A 163 3.65 -3.52 -21.26
CA ASP A 163 4.36 -3.01 -22.44
C ASP A 163 4.21 -3.93 -23.67
N ASP A 164 4.90 -3.59 -24.77
CA ASP A 164 4.93 -4.39 -26.01
C ASP A 164 6.26 -5.18 -26.11
N SER A 165 6.62 -5.91 -25.06
CA SER A 165 7.85 -6.71 -25.02
C SER A 165 7.67 -8.13 -25.60
N GLY A 166 8.76 -8.71 -26.14
CA GLY A 166 8.73 -10.08 -26.66
C GLY A 166 8.45 -10.21 -28.16
N ALA A 167 8.36 -11.46 -28.62
CA ALA A 167 8.33 -11.78 -30.05
C ALA A 167 6.93 -11.77 -30.67
N TRP A 168 5.89 -11.68 -29.84
CA TRP A 168 4.48 -11.75 -30.22
C TRP A 168 3.69 -10.48 -29.90
N ALA A 169 4.32 -9.48 -29.29
CA ALA A 169 3.71 -8.17 -29.17
C ALA A 169 3.33 -7.59 -30.55
N ASN A 170 2.17 -6.95 -30.64
CA ASN A 170 1.68 -6.29 -31.87
C ASN A 170 1.44 -7.24 -33.06
N ASP A 171 1.09 -8.50 -32.81
CA ASP A 171 0.77 -9.46 -33.87
C ASP A 171 -0.74 -9.55 -34.21
N GLY A 172 -1.57 -8.85 -33.44
CA GLY A 172 -3.01 -8.69 -33.62
C GLY A 172 -3.86 -9.67 -32.82
N GLU A 173 -3.24 -10.49 -31.96
CA GLU A 173 -3.91 -11.34 -30.97
C GLU A 173 -3.46 -10.89 -29.57
N CYS A 174 -4.34 -10.97 -28.55
CA CYS A 174 -3.93 -10.69 -27.17
C CYS A 174 -3.35 -11.95 -26.54
N ASP A 175 -2.05 -11.91 -26.26
CA ASP A 175 -1.29 -13.05 -25.74
C ASP A 175 -1.16 -13.08 -24.21
N ASP A 176 -1.58 -12.01 -23.54
CA ASP A 176 -1.49 -11.89 -22.09
C ASP A 176 -2.44 -12.89 -21.39
N PRO A 177 -1.93 -13.77 -20.51
CA PRO A 177 -2.72 -14.77 -19.81
C PRO A 177 -3.83 -14.20 -18.92
N ARG A 178 -3.68 -12.96 -18.42
CA ARG A 178 -4.73 -12.25 -17.64
C ARG A 178 -5.94 -11.89 -18.50
N PHE A 179 -5.80 -11.98 -19.82
CA PHE A 179 -6.86 -11.75 -20.80
C PHE A 179 -7.23 -13.03 -21.57
N GLY A 180 -6.84 -14.21 -21.06
CA GLY A 180 -7.10 -15.51 -21.67
C GLY A 180 -6.00 -16.03 -22.61
N GLY A 181 -4.86 -15.35 -22.67
CA GLY A 181 -3.65 -15.82 -23.36
C GLY A 181 -3.12 -17.15 -22.81
N SER A 182 -2.42 -17.93 -23.64
CA SER A 182 -2.00 -19.29 -23.27
C SER A 182 -0.59 -19.39 -22.65
N LEU A 183 0.18 -18.31 -22.62
CA LEU A 183 1.59 -18.33 -22.25
C LEU A 183 1.88 -17.37 -21.09
N ALA A 184 2.23 -17.94 -19.93
CA ALA A 184 2.61 -17.18 -18.74
C ALA A 184 3.77 -16.20 -18.97
N SER A 185 4.69 -16.51 -19.89
CA SER A 185 5.81 -15.63 -20.24
C SER A 185 5.41 -14.34 -20.98
N HIS A 186 4.13 -14.18 -21.33
CA HIS A 186 3.60 -13.04 -22.07
C HIS A 186 2.71 -12.15 -21.19
N GLU A 187 2.70 -12.38 -19.89
CA GLU A 187 2.08 -11.46 -18.92
C GLU A 187 2.72 -10.08 -19.04
N PHE A 188 1.90 -9.04 -19.18
CA PHE A 188 2.32 -7.64 -19.36
C PHE A 188 3.15 -7.35 -20.62
N ALA A 189 3.19 -8.25 -21.61
CA ALA A 189 4.11 -8.15 -22.74
C ALA A 189 3.44 -7.76 -24.07
N ASP A 190 2.11 -7.66 -24.10
CA ASP A 190 1.34 -7.45 -25.33
C ASP A 190 0.25 -6.38 -25.16
N ALA A 191 0.65 -5.24 -24.59
CA ALA A 191 -0.26 -4.21 -24.13
C ALA A 191 -1.15 -3.63 -25.23
N THR A 192 -0.60 -3.39 -26.43
CA THR A 192 -1.35 -2.76 -27.53
C THR A 192 -2.49 -3.64 -28.04
N ASP A 193 -2.25 -4.93 -28.24
CA ASP A 193 -3.26 -5.86 -28.74
C ASP A 193 -4.26 -6.23 -27.64
N CYS A 194 -3.82 -6.41 -26.39
CA CYS A 194 -4.71 -6.66 -25.26
C CYS A 194 -5.60 -5.47 -24.91
N ARG A 195 -5.09 -4.24 -24.95
CA ARG A 195 -5.93 -3.03 -24.82
C ARG A 195 -6.96 -2.96 -25.93
N THR A 196 -6.53 -3.16 -27.18
CA THR A 196 -7.43 -3.09 -28.33
C THR A 196 -8.52 -4.16 -28.25
N ALA A 197 -8.16 -5.39 -27.89
CA ALA A 197 -9.10 -6.50 -27.75
C ALA A 197 -10.05 -6.27 -26.56
N TYR A 198 -9.57 -5.71 -25.46
CA TYR A 198 -10.36 -5.40 -24.26
C TYR A 198 -11.36 -4.26 -24.52
N GLU A 199 -10.91 -3.14 -25.09
CA GLU A 199 -11.77 -2.02 -25.49
C GLU A 199 -12.83 -2.44 -26.52
N ALA A 200 -12.52 -3.45 -27.35
CA ALA A 200 -13.45 -4.04 -28.30
C ALA A 200 -14.38 -5.12 -27.69
N GLY A 201 -14.22 -5.45 -26.40
CA GLY A 201 -14.98 -6.49 -25.71
C GLY A 201 -14.72 -7.92 -26.23
N GLN A 202 -13.54 -8.15 -26.82
CA GLN A 202 -13.16 -9.44 -27.42
C GLN A 202 -12.46 -10.37 -26.42
N VAL A 203 -11.84 -9.80 -25.39
CA VAL A 203 -11.23 -10.50 -24.26
C VAL A 203 -11.78 -9.90 -22.96
N THR A 204 -11.86 -10.72 -21.92
CA THR A 204 -12.18 -10.27 -20.55
C THR A 204 -10.87 -10.15 -19.79
N TYR A 205 -10.79 -9.16 -18.90
CA TYR A 205 -9.69 -9.08 -17.95
C TYR A 205 -10.07 -9.94 -16.75
N ASP A 206 -9.43 -11.09 -16.63
CA ASP A 206 -9.45 -11.89 -15.42
C ASP A 206 -8.31 -11.35 -14.56
N ALA A 207 -8.65 -10.41 -13.67
CA ALA A 207 -7.70 -9.96 -12.66
C ALA A 207 -7.12 -11.21 -11.98
N PRO A 208 -5.79 -11.31 -11.78
CA PRO A 208 -5.27 -12.28 -10.83
C PRO A 208 -6.05 -12.08 -9.54
N ASP A 209 -6.52 -13.17 -8.94
CA ASP A 209 -7.38 -13.21 -7.74
C ASP A 209 -6.74 -12.39 -6.62
N ASP A 210 -6.98 -11.09 -6.65
CA ASP A 210 -6.58 -10.09 -5.68
C ASP A 210 -7.87 -9.42 -5.23
N THR A 211 -8.65 -10.21 -4.50
CA THR A 211 -9.84 -9.73 -3.79
C THR A 211 -9.42 -9.05 -2.48
N SER A 212 -8.53 -8.06 -2.58
CA SER A 212 -8.23 -7.13 -1.50
C SER A 212 -9.25 -5.99 -1.48
N ALA A 213 -10.51 -6.34 -1.17
CA ALA A 213 -11.41 -5.36 -0.57
C ALA A 213 -10.98 -5.19 0.89
N ALA A 214 -10.54 -3.97 1.25
CA ALA A 214 -10.13 -3.63 2.62
C ALA A 214 -11.24 -4.01 3.64
N GLY A 215 -11.11 -5.18 4.26
CA GLY A 215 -12.06 -5.70 5.24
C GLY A 215 -12.17 -7.22 5.35
N ASP A 216 -11.86 -7.98 4.30
CA ASP A 216 -11.91 -9.44 4.35
C ASP A 216 -10.49 -10.02 4.47
N ILE A 217 -10.22 -10.71 5.59
CA ILE A 217 -8.92 -11.36 5.83
C ILE A 217 -8.79 -12.56 4.88
N ASP A 218 -7.73 -12.57 4.07
CA ASP A 218 -7.39 -13.72 3.24
C ASP A 218 -6.68 -14.80 4.08
N PHE A 219 -7.41 -15.89 4.34
CA PHE A 219 -6.91 -17.04 5.10
C PHE A 219 -6.03 -18.00 4.26
N GLY A 220 -5.93 -17.82 2.94
CA GLY A 220 -5.17 -18.71 2.05
C GLY A 220 -5.90 -20.03 1.70
N ASP A 221 -5.13 -21.10 1.45
CA ASP A 221 -5.62 -22.45 1.14
C ASP A 221 -5.28 -23.48 2.24
N ASP A 222 -5.70 -24.74 2.05
CA ASP A 222 -5.38 -25.86 2.95
C ASP A 222 -4.25 -26.71 2.35
N ALA A 223 -3.02 -26.21 2.42
CA ALA A 223 -1.83 -26.84 1.84
C ALA A 223 -0.88 -27.47 2.88
N GLY A 224 -0.32 -28.63 2.52
CA GLY A 224 0.72 -29.29 3.30
C GLY A 224 0.20 -30.31 4.32
N THR A 225 1.09 -30.74 5.23
CA THR A 225 0.79 -31.82 6.21
C THR A 225 0.16 -31.33 7.50
N PHE A 226 0.14 -30.02 7.70
CA PHE A 226 -0.32 -29.36 8.91
C PHE A 226 -1.68 -28.64 8.70
N ALA A 227 -2.14 -28.50 7.45
CA ALA A 227 -3.49 -28.06 7.17
C ALA A 227 -4.55 -28.99 7.79
N ASN A 228 -5.60 -28.42 8.37
CA ASN A 228 -6.74 -29.14 8.97
C ASN A 228 -6.36 -30.07 10.13
N ASP A 229 -5.32 -29.74 10.90
CA ASP A 229 -4.88 -30.53 12.06
C ASP A 229 -5.48 -30.04 13.40
N GLY A 230 -6.17 -28.89 13.37
CA GLY A 230 -6.91 -28.29 14.47
C GLY A 230 -6.13 -27.21 15.23
N GLU A 231 -4.94 -26.85 14.78
CA GLU A 231 -4.17 -25.68 15.23
C GLU A 231 -4.05 -24.71 14.05
N CYS A 232 -3.90 -23.39 14.30
CA CYS A 232 -3.63 -22.43 13.24
C CYS A 232 -2.12 -22.26 13.10
N ASP A 233 -1.54 -22.78 12.02
CA ASP A 233 -0.10 -22.77 11.77
C ASP A 233 0.38 -21.57 10.94
N ASP A 234 -0.54 -20.74 10.47
CA ASP A 234 -0.23 -19.54 9.68
C ASP A 234 0.43 -18.46 10.57
N PRO A 235 1.67 -18.03 10.24
CA PRO A 235 2.41 -17.01 10.98
C PRO A 235 1.69 -15.66 11.07
N ARG A 236 0.85 -15.29 10.10
CA ARG A 236 0.04 -14.05 10.13
C ARG A 236 -1.01 -14.05 11.25
N PHE A 237 -1.25 -15.21 11.86
CA PHE A 237 -2.14 -15.41 13.00
C PHE A 237 -1.40 -15.85 14.27
N GLY A 238 -0.06 -15.73 14.29
CA GLY A 238 0.79 -16.14 15.40
C GLY A 238 1.28 -17.60 15.37
N GLY A 239 1.11 -18.28 14.24
CA GLY A 239 1.70 -19.60 13.98
C GLY A 239 3.23 -19.54 14.00
N SER A 240 3.90 -20.64 14.39
CA SER A 240 5.37 -20.68 14.52
C SER A 240 6.10 -21.12 13.25
N LEU A 241 5.38 -21.40 12.16
CA LEU A 241 5.93 -22.00 10.95
C LEU A 241 5.84 -21.02 9.77
N THR A 242 6.95 -20.32 9.50
CA THR A 242 7.03 -19.35 8.39
C THR A 242 6.75 -19.97 7.02
N SER A 243 7.08 -21.25 6.81
CA SER A 243 6.78 -21.97 5.57
C SER A 243 5.31 -22.37 5.38
N HIS A 244 4.43 -21.93 6.29
CA HIS A 244 2.99 -22.25 6.32
C HIS A 244 2.11 -20.99 6.25
N GLU A 245 2.67 -19.86 5.86
CA GLU A 245 1.89 -18.69 5.47
C GLU A 245 0.86 -19.06 4.40
N MET A 246 -0.40 -18.69 4.63
CA MET A 246 -1.54 -18.96 3.74
C MET A 246 -1.83 -20.44 3.47
N ALA A 247 -1.31 -21.37 4.27
CA ALA A 247 -1.41 -22.80 3.99
C ALA A 247 -2.38 -23.57 4.92
N ASP A 248 -3.02 -22.89 5.87
CA ASP A 248 -3.86 -23.52 6.89
C ASP A 248 -5.19 -22.75 7.12
N ALA A 249 -5.86 -22.47 6.02
CA ALA A 249 -7.01 -21.57 5.99
C ALA A 249 -8.19 -22.00 6.88
N THR A 250 -8.52 -23.30 6.90
CA THR A 250 -9.68 -23.80 7.64
C THR A 250 -9.52 -23.64 9.16
N ASP A 251 -8.34 -23.97 9.70
CA ASP A 251 -8.10 -23.88 11.14
C ASP A 251 -7.85 -22.44 11.58
N CYS A 252 -7.14 -21.63 10.80
CA CYS A 252 -6.94 -20.21 11.08
C CYS A 252 -8.24 -19.39 11.02
N ARG A 253 -9.14 -19.68 10.07
CA ARG A 253 -10.48 -19.08 10.06
C ARG A 253 -11.28 -19.45 11.29
N THR A 254 -11.27 -20.74 11.66
CA THR A 254 -11.99 -21.24 12.82
C THR A 254 -11.47 -20.62 14.12
N ALA A 255 -10.14 -20.52 14.27
CA ALA A 255 -9.50 -19.92 15.44
C ALA A 255 -9.75 -18.39 15.51
N TYR A 256 -9.74 -17.69 14.38
CA TYR A 256 -10.00 -16.26 14.30
C TYR A 256 -11.47 -15.93 14.64
N GLU A 257 -12.44 -16.65 14.07
CA GLU A 257 -13.87 -16.50 14.39
C GLU A 257 -14.18 -16.83 15.85
N ALA A 258 -13.42 -17.75 16.45
CA ALA A 258 -13.50 -18.06 17.88
C ALA A 258 -12.80 -17.01 18.78
N GLY A 259 -12.03 -16.08 18.19
CA GLY A 259 -11.23 -15.07 18.90
C GLY A 259 -10.03 -15.67 19.65
N GLU A 260 -9.53 -16.82 19.22
CA GLU A 260 -8.37 -17.50 19.81
C GLU A 260 -7.03 -17.02 19.24
N VAL A 261 -7.04 -16.54 17.99
CA VAL A 261 -5.91 -15.91 17.30
C VAL A 261 -6.31 -14.52 16.78
N THR A 262 -5.32 -13.67 16.55
CA THR A 262 -5.48 -12.33 15.95
C THR A 262 -4.72 -12.27 14.65
N TYR A 263 -5.29 -11.63 13.63
CA TYR A 263 -4.61 -11.39 12.36
C TYR A 263 -3.68 -10.18 12.51
N ASP A 264 -2.40 -10.40 12.30
CA ASP A 264 -1.38 -9.37 12.17
C ASP A 264 -1.12 -9.23 10.66
N ALA A 265 -1.72 -8.21 10.05
CA ALA A 265 -1.60 -7.97 8.61
C ALA A 265 -0.12 -7.73 8.23
N PRO A 266 0.37 -8.30 7.11
CA PRO A 266 1.59 -7.84 6.49
C PRO A 266 1.43 -6.37 6.08
N ASP A 267 2.40 -5.52 6.41
CA ASP A 267 2.41 -4.09 6.05
C ASP A 267 2.58 -3.93 4.52
N ASP A 268 1.48 -4.06 3.77
CA ASP A 268 1.43 -3.77 2.33
C ASP A 268 1.18 -2.27 2.10
N GLY A 269 2.22 -1.45 2.28
CA GLY A 269 2.56 -0.21 1.54
C GLY A 269 1.51 0.84 1.12
N GLY A 270 0.24 0.74 1.50
CA GLY A 270 -0.86 1.61 1.10
C GLY A 270 -1.28 2.51 2.24
N SER A 271 -0.81 3.75 2.24
CA SER A 271 -1.08 4.75 3.26
C SER A 271 -2.52 5.30 3.19
N ASP A 272 -3.46 4.65 3.88
CA ASP A 272 -4.48 5.40 4.62
C ASP A 272 -4.01 5.51 6.07
N VAL A 273 -3.03 6.40 6.29
CA VAL A 273 -2.58 6.72 7.65
C VAL A 273 -3.75 7.41 8.34
N SER A 274 -4.38 6.72 9.28
CA SER A 274 -5.46 7.31 10.07
C SER A 274 -4.99 8.65 10.65
N VAL A 275 -5.83 9.69 10.60
CA VAL A 275 -5.48 11.05 11.07
C VAL A 275 -4.97 11.08 12.52
N ASN A 276 -5.25 10.03 13.30
CA ASN A 276 -4.79 9.88 14.67
C ASN A 276 -3.32 9.45 14.78
N ASP A 277 -2.76 8.93 13.69
CA ASP A 277 -1.41 8.38 13.59
C ASP A 277 -0.43 9.36 12.92
N ILE A 278 -0.94 10.48 12.40
CA ILE A 278 -0.13 11.58 11.86
C ILE A 278 0.24 12.57 12.98
N ASP A 279 1.54 12.72 13.26
CA ASP A 279 2.04 13.77 14.14
C ASP A 279 2.12 15.11 13.41
N PHE A 280 1.07 15.92 13.54
CA PHE A 280 1.01 17.28 12.97
C PHE A 280 1.98 18.27 13.65
N GLY A 281 2.64 17.91 14.75
CA GLY A 281 3.54 18.81 15.47
C GLY A 281 2.81 19.78 16.42
N ASP A 282 3.33 21.00 16.54
CA ASP A 282 2.73 22.09 17.33
C ASP A 282 2.48 23.36 16.49
N ASP A 283 1.98 24.43 17.12
CA ASP A 283 1.75 25.73 16.46
C ASP A 283 2.92 26.71 16.73
N SER A 284 4.17 26.24 16.64
CA SER A 284 5.36 27.04 16.95
C SER A 284 5.93 27.79 15.74
N GLY A 285 5.31 28.91 15.36
CA GLY A 285 5.82 29.68 14.22
C GLY A 285 5.41 31.14 14.23
N THR A 286 6.01 31.92 13.32
CA THR A 286 5.48 33.26 12.99
C THR A 286 4.23 33.16 12.11
N TRP A 287 4.06 32.01 11.45
CA TRP A 287 3.05 31.73 10.45
C TRP A 287 2.08 30.63 10.87
N ALA A 288 2.19 30.12 12.10
CA ALA A 288 1.19 29.19 12.62
C ALA A 288 -0.17 29.89 12.78
N ASN A 289 -1.26 29.20 12.44
CA ASN A 289 -2.65 29.70 12.53
C ASN A 289 -2.92 30.92 11.63
N ASP A 290 -2.46 30.87 10.38
CA ASP A 290 -2.73 31.89 9.37
C ASP A 290 -3.66 31.42 8.23
N ASP A 291 -4.28 30.25 8.40
CA ASP A 291 -5.19 29.58 7.48
C ASP A 291 -4.49 28.98 6.22
N GLU A 292 -3.15 28.82 6.24
CA GLU A 292 -2.38 28.11 5.22
C GLU A 292 -1.54 27.01 5.90
N CYS A 293 -1.39 25.83 5.28
CA CYS A 293 -0.50 24.80 5.81
C CYS A 293 0.93 25.00 5.32
N ASP A 294 1.82 25.40 6.22
CA ASP A 294 3.22 25.71 5.92
C ASP A 294 4.19 24.54 6.12
N ASP A 295 3.73 23.44 6.72
CA ASP A 295 4.58 22.28 7.01
C ASP A 295 5.00 21.60 5.69
N PRO A 296 6.32 21.46 5.42
CA PRO A 296 6.85 20.83 4.20
C PRO A 296 6.37 19.39 4.00
N ARG A 297 6.00 18.66 5.06
CA ARG A 297 5.39 17.32 4.98
C ARG A 297 4.04 17.31 4.30
N PHE A 298 3.41 18.47 4.14
CA PHE A 298 2.11 18.64 3.53
C PHE A 298 2.18 19.53 2.27
N GLY A 299 3.39 19.74 1.72
CA GLY A 299 3.61 20.55 0.52
C GLY A 299 4.00 22.01 0.79
N GLY A 300 4.26 22.37 2.05
CA GLY A 300 4.84 23.66 2.43
C GLY A 300 6.23 23.90 1.82
N SER A 301 6.58 25.16 1.57
CA SER A 301 7.80 25.52 0.80
C SER A 301 9.05 25.79 1.65
N LEU A 302 8.97 25.72 2.99
CA LEU A 302 10.05 26.15 3.88
C LEU A 302 10.32 25.12 4.99
N ASP A 303 11.52 24.54 4.98
CA ASP A 303 11.98 23.55 5.98
C ASP A 303 11.91 24.08 7.43
N SER A 304 12.05 25.40 7.62
CA SER A 304 11.94 26.03 8.95
C SER A 304 10.54 25.98 9.56
N HIS A 305 9.56 25.43 8.84
CA HIS A 305 8.16 25.27 9.26
C HIS A 305 7.79 23.79 9.51
N LEU A 306 8.77 22.87 9.47
CA LEU A 306 8.57 21.48 9.84
C LEU A 306 7.95 21.36 11.24
N MET A 307 6.81 20.68 11.35
CA MET A 307 6.10 20.42 12.61
C MET A 307 5.66 21.68 13.39
N ALA A 308 5.61 22.85 12.73
CA ALA A 308 5.41 24.14 13.40
C ALA A 308 4.03 24.78 13.15
N ASP A 309 3.18 24.12 12.37
CA ASP A 309 1.90 24.64 11.90
C ASP A 309 0.76 23.58 11.97
N ALA A 310 0.65 22.94 13.13
CA ALA A 310 -0.20 21.77 13.30
C ALA A 310 -1.70 22.02 13.04
N SER A 311 -2.23 23.16 13.48
CA SER A 311 -3.67 23.44 13.41
C SER A 311 -4.17 23.61 11.97
N ASP A 312 -3.40 24.30 11.13
CA ASP A 312 -3.79 24.58 9.75
C ASP A 312 -3.53 23.36 8.85
N CYS A 313 -2.41 22.66 9.07
CA CYS A 313 -2.13 21.41 8.36
C CYS A 313 -3.09 20.27 8.69
N ARG A 314 -3.56 20.16 9.95
CA ARG A 314 -4.64 19.21 10.28
C ARG A 314 -5.92 19.56 9.55
N THR A 315 -6.30 20.84 9.57
CA THR A 315 -7.54 21.29 8.93
C THR A 315 -7.52 21.08 7.42
N ALA A 316 -6.39 21.40 6.77
CA ALA A 316 -6.21 21.21 5.34
C ALA A 316 -6.18 19.72 4.95
N TYR A 317 -5.55 18.87 5.77
CA TYR A 317 -5.49 17.42 5.54
C TYR A 317 -6.87 16.76 5.71
N GLU A 318 -7.61 17.08 6.78
CA GLU A 318 -8.99 16.59 7.00
C GLU A 318 -9.95 17.05 5.89
N ALA A 319 -9.67 18.19 5.24
CA ALA A 319 -10.42 18.69 4.10
C ALA A 319 -9.99 18.08 2.75
N GLY A 320 -8.92 17.29 2.72
CA GLY A 320 -8.34 16.71 1.50
C GLY A 320 -7.65 17.75 0.59
N GLU A 321 -7.27 18.91 1.13
CA GLU A 321 -6.63 19.99 0.37
C GLU A 321 -5.11 19.82 0.25
N VAL A 322 -4.51 19.08 1.18
CA VAL A 322 -3.09 18.71 1.20
C VAL A 322 -2.92 17.22 1.43
N THR A 323 -1.83 16.65 0.93
CA THR A 323 -1.47 15.24 1.14
C THR A 323 -0.29 15.16 2.09
N TYR A 324 -0.34 14.24 3.05
CA TYR A 324 0.80 13.97 3.92
C TYR A 324 1.84 13.15 3.16
N THR A 325 3.00 13.75 2.94
CA THR A 325 4.22 13.10 2.51
C THR A 325 5.21 13.17 3.68
N PRO A 326 5.54 12.04 4.33
CA PRO A 326 6.59 12.05 5.35
C PRO A 326 7.83 12.73 4.77
N SER A 327 8.27 13.82 5.38
CA SER A 327 9.53 14.44 4.99
C SER A 327 10.61 13.76 5.82
N ASP A 328 11.44 12.99 5.13
CA ASP A 328 12.55 12.24 5.67
C ASP A 328 13.53 13.15 6.43
N GLU A 329 13.44 13.15 7.76
CA GLU A 329 14.60 13.38 8.60
C GLU A 329 15.32 12.03 8.73
N SER A 330 16.28 11.81 7.82
CA SER A 330 17.45 10.92 7.98
C SER A 330 17.19 9.50 8.51
N GLY A 331 16.88 8.59 7.58
CA GLY A 331 16.91 7.16 7.80
C GLY A 331 15.99 6.49 6.79
N ALA A 332 16.56 5.93 5.73
CA ALA A 332 15.82 5.28 4.68
C ALA A 332 15.07 4.06 5.25
N ASP A 333 13.77 4.22 5.53
CA ASP A 333 12.84 3.10 5.49
C ASP A 333 12.50 2.88 4.01
N VAL A 334 13.40 2.19 3.32
CA VAL A 334 13.04 1.52 2.07
C VAL A 334 12.08 0.40 2.48
N ALA A 335 10.84 0.43 1.98
CA ALA A 335 9.90 -0.65 2.22
C ALA A 335 10.56 -1.99 1.86
N ILE A 336 10.43 -3.02 2.70
CA ILE A 336 11.13 -4.32 2.52
C ILE A 336 10.82 -4.93 1.13
N GLY A 337 9.66 -4.62 0.56
CA GLY A 337 9.25 -5.03 -0.79
C GLY A 337 10.04 -4.38 -1.94
N ASP A 338 10.69 -3.24 -1.71
CA ASP A 338 11.43 -2.49 -2.73
C ASP A 338 12.94 -2.80 -2.75
N ILE A 339 13.44 -3.59 -1.78
CA ILE A 339 14.85 -3.95 -1.69
C ILE A 339 15.11 -5.27 -2.42
N ASP A 340 15.89 -5.22 -3.50
CA ASP A 340 16.39 -6.43 -4.17
C ASP A 340 17.51 -7.05 -3.35
N PHE A 341 17.22 -8.03 -2.50
CA PHE A 341 18.24 -8.76 -1.74
C PHE A 341 19.13 -9.67 -2.61
N GLY A 342 18.75 -9.94 -3.87
CA GLY A 342 19.51 -10.77 -4.80
C GLY A 342 19.24 -12.27 -4.64
N ASP A 343 20.27 -13.10 -4.87
CA ASP A 343 20.23 -14.55 -4.71
C ASP A 343 21.25 -15.05 -3.67
N ASP A 344 21.29 -16.36 -3.41
CA ASP A 344 22.27 -17.00 -2.52
C ASP A 344 23.46 -17.58 -3.32
N SER A 345 24.02 -16.80 -4.24
CA SER A 345 25.16 -17.23 -5.05
C SER A 345 26.51 -16.95 -4.40
N GLY A 346 27.23 -17.99 -3.99
CA GLY A 346 28.60 -17.81 -3.56
C GLY A 346 29.09 -18.88 -2.60
N ASN A 347 30.29 -18.64 -2.09
CA ASN A 347 30.92 -19.51 -1.11
C ASN A 347 30.55 -19.17 0.33
N TRP A 348 29.93 -18.02 0.52
CA TRP A 348 29.61 -17.40 1.80
C TRP A 348 28.12 -17.08 1.95
N ALA A 349 27.30 -17.40 0.95
CA ALA A 349 25.86 -17.34 1.11
C ALA A 349 25.38 -18.34 2.18
N ASN A 350 24.39 -17.97 2.99
CA ASN A 350 23.79 -18.81 4.05
C ASN A 350 24.78 -19.29 5.11
N ASP A 351 25.70 -18.42 5.54
CA ASP A 351 26.62 -18.71 6.64
C ASP A 351 26.28 -17.99 7.95
N GLY A 352 25.23 -17.15 7.92
CA GLY A 352 24.64 -16.46 9.05
C GLY A 352 25.21 -15.05 9.28
N GLU A 353 25.96 -14.50 8.34
CA GLU A 353 26.42 -13.11 8.31
C GLU A 353 25.98 -12.47 6.99
N CYS A 354 25.49 -11.23 7.01
CA CYS A 354 25.17 -10.52 5.76
C CYS A 354 26.44 -10.00 5.08
N ASP A 355 26.79 -10.61 3.95
CA ASP A 355 27.99 -10.29 3.18
C ASP A 355 27.79 -9.22 2.10
N ASP A 356 26.55 -8.82 1.84
CA ASP A 356 26.24 -7.86 0.78
C ASP A 356 26.72 -6.44 1.18
N PRO A 357 27.57 -5.80 0.36
CA PRO A 357 28.07 -4.45 0.64
C PRO A 357 26.97 -3.39 0.73
N ARG A 358 25.81 -3.60 0.12
CA ARG A 358 24.64 -2.69 0.26
C ARG A 358 24.05 -2.70 1.66
N PHE A 359 24.50 -3.62 2.53
CA PHE A 359 24.09 -3.74 3.92
C PHE A 359 25.29 -3.68 4.89
N GLY A 360 26.47 -3.27 4.40
CA GLY A 360 27.70 -3.15 5.20
C GLY A 360 28.70 -4.30 5.06
N GLY A 361 28.48 -5.24 4.14
CA GLY A 361 29.44 -6.30 3.82
C GLY A 361 30.74 -5.80 3.16
N GLY A 362 31.88 -6.42 3.47
CA GLY A 362 33.20 -5.90 3.09
C GLY A 362 33.69 -6.20 1.68
N LEU A 363 32.91 -6.89 0.83
CA LEU A 363 33.39 -7.35 -0.48
C LEU A 363 32.37 -7.14 -1.60
N ASP A 364 32.73 -6.32 -2.58
CA ASP A 364 31.88 -6.01 -3.75
C ASP A 364 31.45 -7.24 -4.56
N SER A 365 32.25 -8.32 -4.53
CA SER A 365 31.91 -9.58 -5.21
C SER A 365 30.76 -10.37 -4.57
N HIS A 366 30.25 -9.91 -3.42
CA HIS A 366 29.14 -10.51 -2.68
C HIS A 366 27.84 -9.70 -2.82
N ARG A 367 27.85 -8.62 -3.61
CA ARG A 367 26.63 -7.88 -3.93
C ARG A 367 25.59 -8.81 -4.56
N LEU A 368 24.36 -8.76 -4.05
CA LEU A 368 23.21 -9.54 -4.49
C LEU A 368 23.43 -11.06 -4.40
N ALA A 369 24.36 -11.52 -3.54
CA ALA A 369 24.85 -12.89 -3.56
C ALA A 369 24.61 -13.65 -2.24
N ASP A 370 24.03 -12.96 -1.26
CA ASP A 370 23.77 -13.47 0.08
C ASP A 370 22.39 -13.01 0.60
N ALA A 371 21.37 -13.26 -0.21
CA ALA A 371 20.04 -12.70 0.00
C ALA A 371 19.38 -13.15 1.31
N THR A 372 19.53 -14.43 1.69
CA THR A 372 18.88 -14.98 2.88
C THR A 372 19.40 -14.35 4.17
N ASP A 373 20.73 -14.29 4.35
CA ASP A 373 21.33 -13.75 5.56
C ASP A 373 21.16 -12.23 5.64
N CYS A 374 21.23 -11.52 4.51
CA CYS A 374 21.00 -10.07 4.46
C CYS A 374 19.55 -9.68 4.71
N ARG A 375 18.58 -10.49 4.25
CA ARG A 375 17.17 -10.30 4.57
C ARG A 375 16.91 -10.52 6.06
N GLU A 376 17.37 -11.64 6.62
CA GLU A 376 17.18 -11.93 8.04
C GLU A 376 17.83 -10.85 8.92
N ALA A 377 19.06 -10.42 8.60
CA ALA A 377 19.75 -9.38 9.35
C ALA A 377 19.06 -8.02 9.23
N PHE A 378 18.51 -7.67 8.05
CA PHE A 378 17.80 -6.41 7.84
C PHE A 378 16.45 -6.39 8.58
N GLU A 379 15.67 -7.48 8.49
CA GLU A 379 14.40 -7.64 9.21
C GLU A 379 14.59 -7.67 10.74
N ALA A 380 15.72 -8.21 11.20
CA ALA A 380 16.11 -8.17 12.61
C ALA A 380 16.57 -6.77 13.07
N GLY A 381 16.82 -5.84 12.14
CA GLY A 381 17.39 -4.53 12.41
C GLY A 381 18.89 -4.57 12.78
N ASP A 382 19.57 -5.67 12.47
CA ASP A 382 21.00 -5.86 12.73
C ASP A 382 21.88 -5.19 11.65
N VAL A 383 21.35 -4.99 10.43
CA VAL A 383 21.97 -4.23 9.34
C VAL A 383 20.99 -3.22 8.73
N THR A 384 21.51 -2.16 8.10
CA THR A 384 20.72 -1.14 7.41
C THR A 384 21.03 -1.14 5.93
N TYR A 385 20.01 -0.99 5.08
CA TYR A 385 20.19 -0.89 3.64
C TYR A 385 20.75 0.48 3.25
N LEU A 386 21.91 0.46 2.58
CA LEU A 386 22.69 1.63 2.17
C LEU A 386 22.38 2.08 0.73
N GLY A 387 21.55 1.33 -0.02
CA GLY A 387 21.11 1.67 -1.38
C GLY A 387 21.68 0.76 -2.50
N ASP A 388 20.98 0.73 -3.65
CA ASP A 388 21.32 -0.09 -4.84
C ASP A 388 22.38 0.51 -5.74
N GLY A 389 22.74 1.76 -5.50
CA GLY A 389 23.72 2.48 -6.28
C GLY A 389 25.04 2.60 -5.54
N THR A 390 26.12 2.53 -6.32
CA THR A 390 27.33 3.34 -6.20
C THR A 390 26.98 4.85 -6.24
N GLY A 391 26.04 5.28 -5.41
CA GLY A 391 25.40 6.58 -5.43
C GLY A 391 25.81 7.36 -4.20
N ALA A 392 26.26 8.58 -4.44
CA ALA A 392 26.47 9.64 -3.48
C ALA A 392 25.78 9.42 -2.12
N VAL A 393 26.51 8.94 -1.12
CA VAL A 393 26.04 8.96 0.27
C VAL A 393 25.88 10.43 0.64
N ILE A 394 24.68 10.90 1.01
CA ILE A 394 24.43 12.31 1.38
C ILE A 394 24.13 12.40 2.88
N ILE A 395 24.96 13.12 3.65
CA ILE A 395 24.74 13.40 5.08
C ILE A 395 24.90 14.90 5.31
N ASP A 396 23.97 15.55 6.01
CA ASP A 396 23.95 17.00 6.22
C ASP A 396 24.08 17.84 4.93
N GLY A 397 23.58 17.31 3.80
CA GLY A 397 23.73 17.94 2.48
C GLY A 397 25.14 17.85 1.88
N ILE A 398 26.03 17.04 2.45
CA ILE A 398 27.36 16.73 1.94
C ILE A 398 27.29 15.44 1.14
N ASP A 399 27.72 15.50 -0.12
CA ASP A 399 27.83 14.32 -1.00
C ASP A 399 29.18 13.63 -0.77
N PHE A 400 29.18 12.42 -0.23
CA PHE A 400 30.39 11.62 0.05
C PHE A 400 30.86 10.78 -1.16
N GLY A 401 30.07 10.69 -2.23
CA GLY A 401 30.44 9.95 -3.44
C GLY A 401 30.13 8.46 -3.40
N ASP A 402 31.00 7.65 -4.01
CA ASP A 402 30.92 6.18 -4.06
C ASP A 402 32.19 5.53 -3.47
N ASP A 403 32.28 4.20 -3.51
CA ASP A 403 33.45 3.43 -3.04
C ASP A 403 34.33 2.92 -4.21
N SER A 404 34.45 3.69 -5.29
CA SER A 404 35.16 3.25 -6.52
C SER A 404 36.70 3.28 -6.43
N GLY A 405 37.27 3.76 -5.31
CA GLY A 405 38.71 3.90 -5.07
C GLY A 405 39.47 2.59 -4.81
N THR A 406 40.81 2.63 -4.90
CA THR A 406 41.66 1.49 -4.48
C THR A 406 41.79 1.38 -2.96
N TYR A 407 41.45 2.45 -2.27
CA TYR A 407 41.49 2.62 -0.83
C TYR A 407 40.10 2.96 -0.30
N SER A 408 39.05 2.50 -1.00
CA SER A 408 37.73 2.49 -0.41
C SER A 408 37.62 1.34 0.58
N ASN A 409 36.87 1.54 1.66
CA ASN A 409 36.59 0.52 2.67
C ASN A 409 37.86 -0.01 3.39
N ASP A 410 38.83 0.86 3.65
CA ASP A 410 40.04 0.55 4.42
C ASP A 410 40.04 1.12 5.84
N ALA A 411 38.91 1.69 6.26
CA ALA A 411 38.64 2.32 7.56
C ALA A 411 39.35 3.66 7.80
N GLU A 412 39.86 4.30 6.74
CA GLU A 412 40.38 5.66 6.76
C GLU A 412 39.67 6.49 5.68
N CYS A 413 39.27 7.73 5.98
CA CYS A 413 38.64 8.60 5.00
C CYS A 413 39.68 9.18 4.03
N ASP A 414 39.65 8.70 2.80
CA ASP A 414 40.63 9.03 1.76
C ASP A 414 40.20 10.17 0.84
N ASP A 415 38.97 10.67 1.00
CA ASP A 415 38.47 11.79 0.22
C ASP A 415 39.16 13.12 0.62
N PRO A 416 39.87 13.79 -0.31
CA PRO A 416 40.63 15.02 -0.03
C PRO A 416 39.78 16.24 0.36
N ARG A 417 38.44 16.15 0.31
CA ARG A 417 37.53 17.20 0.80
C ARG A 417 37.42 17.20 2.32
N PHE A 418 37.75 16.10 2.98
CA PHE A 418 37.62 15.95 4.42
C PHE A 418 38.95 16.20 5.14
N THR A 419 38.85 16.62 6.39
CA THR A 419 40.01 16.85 7.28
C THR A 419 39.69 16.37 8.69
N GLY A 420 40.68 15.82 9.39
CA GLY A 420 40.52 15.35 10.76
C GLY A 420 41.43 14.17 11.08
N SER A 421 41.23 13.56 12.24
CA SER A 421 42.03 12.42 12.72
C SER A 421 41.68 11.10 12.02
N GLY A 422 40.55 11.05 11.32
CA GLY A 422 40.10 9.89 10.54
C GLY A 422 40.46 9.95 9.06
N VAL A 423 41.32 10.88 8.61
CA VAL A 423 41.70 11.00 7.19
C VAL A 423 42.93 10.15 6.88
N GLY A 424 42.85 9.37 5.81
CA GLY A 424 43.95 8.57 5.26
C GLY A 424 44.77 9.31 4.19
N VAL A 425 45.12 8.61 3.11
CA VAL A 425 45.90 9.15 1.99
C VAL A 425 45.03 9.97 1.04
N ALA A 426 44.81 11.24 1.39
CA ALA A 426 44.08 12.21 0.57
C ALA A 426 44.78 12.54 -0.78
N LEU A 427 44.46 11.78 -1.84
CA LEU A 427 44.91 11.99 -3.22
C LEU A 427 43.77 12.50 -4.11
N ASP A 428 44.10 13.21 -5.18
CA ASP A 428 43.10 13.80 -6.10
C ASP A 428 42.24 12.74 -6.81
N ASP A 429 42.73 11.50 -6.98
CA ASP A 429 42.00 10.39 -7.55
C ASP A 429 41.09 9.64 -6.55
N HIS A 430 41.11 10.02 -5.27
CA HIS A 430 40.22 9.51 -4.23
C HIS A 430 39.05 10.46 -3.94
N LEU A 431 38.92 11.54 -4.71
CA LEU A 431 37.80 12.47 -4.63
C LEU A 431 36.48 11.73 -4.88
N MET A 432 35.59 11.75 -3.89
CA MET A 432 34.26 11.12 -3.95
C MET A 432 34.30 9.61 -4.21
N ALA A 433 35.39 8.94 -3.82
CA ALA A 433 35.65 7.54 -4.15
C ALA A 433 35.85 6.63 -2.92
N ASP A 434 35.56 7.17 -1.74
CA ASP A 434 35.65 6.49 -0.44
C ASP A 434 34.51 6.95 0.49
N ALA A 435 33.28 6.69 0.05
CA ALA A 435 32.09 7.23 0.68
C ALA A 435 31.80 6.58 2.03
N THR A 436 31.99 5.26 2.15
CA THR A 436 31.66 4.51 3.37
C THR A 436 32.55 4.91 4.54
N ASP A 437 33.86 5.01 4.35
CA ASP A 437 34.77 5.39 5.44
C ASP A 437 34.66 6.89 5.77
N CYS A 438 34.51 7.76 4.76
CA CYS A 438 34.34 9.19 4.99
C CYS A 438 33.03 9.55 5.68
N SER A 439 31.91 8.90 5.33
CA SER A 439 30.61 9.14 5.97
C SER A 439 30.59 8.64 7.43
N THR A 440 31.18 7.48 7.68
CA THR A 440 31.37 6.94 9.04
C THR A 440 32.26 7.85 9.87
N ALA A 441 33.42 8.26 9.33
CA ALA A 441 34.34 9.13 10.04
C ALA A 441 33.73 10.51 10.32
N TYR A 442 32.86 11.02 9.44
CA TYR A 442 32.15 12.29 9.60
C TYR A 442 31.08 12.21 10.69
N THR A 443 30.27 11.16 10.70
CA THR A 443 29.25 10.93 11.74
C THR A 443 29.86 10.67 13.12
N ASP A 444 31.01 10.01 13.17
CA ASP A 444 31.82 9.84 14.39
C ASP A 444 32.52 11.15 14.83
N GLY A 445 32.46 12.20 14.01
CA GLY A 445 33.08 13.50 14.27
C GLY A 445 34.61 13.47 14.23
N THR A 446 35.20 12.42 13.65
CA THR A 446 36.65 12.26 13.48
C THR A 446 37.17 12.95 12.22
N VAL A 447 36.29 13.21 11.25
CA VAL A 447 36.55 14.09 10.11
C VAL A 447 35.46 15.15 9.96
N THR A 448 35.82 16.25 9.30
CA THR A 448 34.94 17.38 8.98
C THR A 448 35.21 17.82 7.55
N LEU A 449 34.17 18.27 6.84
CA LEU A 449 34.34 18.85 5.52
C LEU A 449 35.21 20.11 5.64
N ALA A 450 36.27 20.19 4.85
CA ALA A 450 37.11 21.39 4.84
C ALA A 450 36.29 22.58 4.32
N ASP A 451 36.09 23.61 5.16
CA ASP A 451 35.24 24.77 4.87
C ASP A 451 35.37 25.31 3.43
N GLU A 452 34.27 25.30 2.67
CA GLU A 452 34.08 26.03 1.41
C GLU A 452 33.82 27.54 1.62
N SER A 453 34.41 28.15 2.66
CA SER A 453 34.44 29.62 2.77
C SER A 453 35.55 30.20 1.90
N GLY A 454 35.41 30.04 0.58
CA GLY A 454 36.38 30.47 -0.41
C GLY A 454 35.88 30.48 -1.85
N SER A 455 34.58 30.67 -2.12
CA SER A 455 34.14 30.90 -3.50
C SER A 455 34.66 32.24 -4.02
N GLY A 456 35.78 32.19 -4.75
CA GLY A 456 36.42 33.37 -5.31
C GLY A 456 37.81 33.18 -5.90
N GLY A 457 38.03 32.17 -6.76
CA GLY A 457 39.26 32.17 -7.56
C GLY A 457 39.53 30.92 -8.38
N SER A 458 39.23 30.98 -9.68
CA SER A 458 39.92 30.13 -10.65
C SER A 458 41.43 30.43 -10.62
N ASN A 459 42.23 29.54 -10.04
CA ASN A 459 43.60 29.17 -10.42
C ASN A 459 44.14 28.17 -9.40
N GLY A 460 44.67 27.04 -9.87
CA GLY A 460 45.11 25.90 -9.05
C GLY A 460 45.93 26.27 -7.81
N ASP A 461 45.23 26.32 -6.68
CA ASP A 461 45.80 26.69 -5.39
C ASP A 461 46.13 25.39 -4.63
N PHE A 462 47.40 25.27 -4.28
CA PHE A 462 47.98 24.14 -3.59
C PHE A 462 47.36 24.05 -2.18
N ARG A 463 46.52 23.06 -1.93
CA ARG A 463 46.00 22.76 -0.58
C ARG A 463 47.09 22.05 0.22
N ILE A 464 47.43 22.57 1.41
CA ILE A 464 48.49 22.04 2.26
C ILE A 464 47.95 20.85 3.06
N ASN A 465 48.49 19.64 2.81
CA ASN A 465 48.20 18.46 3.63
C ASN A 465 49.01 18.53 4.94
N PHE A 466 48.34 18.69 6.08
CA PHE A 466 48.95 18.74 7.40
C PHE A 466 49.20 17.36 8.04
N GLY A 467 48.55 16.30 7.55
CA GLY A 467 48.70 14.92 8.05
C GLY A 467 47.80 14.57 9.25
N ASP A 468 48.28 13.68 10.10
CA ASP A 468 47.67 13.20 11.35
C ASP A 468 48.52 13.56 12.59
N ASP A 469 48.15 13.05 13.78
CA ASP A 469 48.88 13.25 15.04
C ASP A 469 49.53 11.95 15.57
N SER A 470 49.99 11.08 14.67
CA SER A 470 50.50 9.74 15.00
C SER A 470 51.90 9.73 15.63
N SER A 471 52.66 10.84 15.58
CA SER A 471 54.02 10.87 16.12
C SER A 471 54.03 11.04 17.65
N ALA A 472 55.14 10.61 18.26
CA ALA A 472 55.36 10.83 19.70
C ALA A 472 55.55 12.31 20.07
N SER A 473 55.71 13.18 19.06
CA SER A 473 55.89 14.62 19.24
C SER A 473 54.60 15.39 18.98
N ALA A 474 53.53 14.71 18.56
CA ALA A 474 52.24 15.34 18.34
C ALA A 474 51.66 15.94 19.62
N HIS A 475 50.95 17.06 19.49
CA HIS A 475 50.29 17.79 20.57
C HIS A 475 51.25 18.35 21.65
N ASP A 476 52.51 18.60 21.31
CA ASP A 476 53.47 19.22 22.23
C ASP A 476 53.48 20.76 22.17
N GLY A 477 52.71 21.33 21.24
CA GLY A 477 52.54 22.76 20.99
C GLY A 477 53.55 23.33 20.01
N VAL A 478 54.29 22.49 19.28
CA VAL A 478 55.28 22.86 18.29
C VAL A 478 55.07 22.03 17.03
N CYS A 479 55.12 22.65 15.86
CA CYS A 479 55.02 21.93 14.59
C CYS A 479 56.32 21.16 14.27
N ASP A 480 56.29 19.84 14.40
CA ASP A 480 57.40 18.92 14.18
C ASP A 480 57.54 18.44 12.73
N ASP A 481 56.56 18.73 11.88
CA ASP A 481 56.61 18.35 10.47
C ASP A 481 57.72 19.12 9.71
N PRO A 482 58.71 18.43 9.11
CA PRO A 482 59.83 19.03 8.41
C PRO A 482 59.47 19.94 7.23
N ARG A 483 58.26 19.80 6.66
CA ARG A 483 57.75 20.63 5.56
C ARG A 483 57.36 22.03 6.03
N PHE A 484 57.25 22.26 7.34
CA PHE A 484 56.89 23.55 7.93
C PHE A 484 58.09 24.16 8.65
N GLN A 485 58.36 25.43 8.35
CA GLN A 485 59.53 26.13 8.91
C GLN A 485 59.13 27.48 9.50
N GLY A 486 59.61 27.78 10.71
CA GLY A 486 59.37 29.07 11.33
C GLY A 486 59.54 29.04 12.83
N ARG A 487 59.02 30.07 13.51
CA ARG A 487 59.13 30.22 14.96
C ARG A 487 58.23 29.26 15.72
N GLY A 488 57.15 28.78 15.09
CA GLY A 488 56.26 27.77 15.66
C GLY A 488 56.64 26.33 15.29
N GLY A 489 57.75 26.12 14.59
CA GLY A 489 58.21 24.79 14.18
C GLY A 489 59.36 24.29 15.05
N ALA A 490 59.57 22.97 15.03
CA ALA A 490 60.60 22.33 15.81
C ALA A 490 62.00 22.74 15.35
N LEU A 491 62.93 22.78 16.31
CA LEU A 491 64.34 23.10 16.02
C LEU A 491 65.09 21.92 15.42
N GLU A 492 64.69 20.70 15.76
CA GLU A 492 65.21 19.46 15.19
C GLU A 492 64.10 18.80 14.38
N LEU A 493 64.24 18.83 13.06
CA LEU A 493 63.25 18.25 12.15
C LEU A 493 63.63 16.79 11.89
N LEU A 494 62.72 15.87 12.24
CA LEU A 494 62.86 14.44 11.97
C LEU A 494 61.91 14.06 10.84
N GLU A 495 62.39 13.28 9.88
CA GLU A 495 61.59 12.82 8.74
C GLU A 495 60.42 11.92 9.18
N ALA A 496 60.56 11.26 10.35
CA ALA A 496 59.51 10.46 10.97
C ALA A 496 58.30 11.28 11.48
N ASN A 497 58.43 12.61 11.59
CA ASN A 497 57.34 13.50 12.00
C ASN A 497 56.64 14.16 10.79
N MET A 498 57.02 13.78 9.56
CA MET A 498 56.32 14.25 8.37
C MET A 498 54.90 13.70 8.36
N LEU A 499 53.91 14.59 8.20
CA LEU A 499 52.48 14.29 8.24
C LEU A 499 51.99 13.68 9.55
N ALA A 500 52.72 13.84 10.66
CA ALA A 500 52.43 13.13 11.91
C ALA A 500 52.35 14.05 13.14
N ASP A 501 52.12 15.33 12.90
CA ASP A 501 51.91 16.37 13.92
C ASP A 501 50.97 17.49 13.40
N ALA A 502 49.81 17.09 12.91
CA ALA A 502 48.89 17.94 12.17
C ALA A 502 48.29 19.05 13.03
N THR A 503 47.91 18.75 14.26
CA THR A 503 47.21 19.71 15.14
C THR A 503 48.11 20.90 15.48
N ASP A 504 49.38 20.66 15.81
CA ASP A 504 50.32 21.74 16.11
C ASP A 504 50.79 22.46 14.84
N CYS A 505 50.99 21.74 13.73
CA CYS A 505 51.34 22.35 12.45
C CYS A 505 50.26 23.25 11.86
N ARG A 506 48.98 22.85 11.96
CA ARG A 506 47.85 23.69 11.56
C ARG A 506 47.77 24.92 12.44
N THR A 507 47.81 24.74 13.76
CA THR A 507 47.78 25.85 14.72
C THR A 507 48.92 26.84 14.47
N ALA A 508 50.13 26.35 14.23
CA ALA A 508 51.29 27.17 13.98
C ALA A 508 51.22 27.90 12.63
N TYR A 509 50.65 27.26 11.59
CA TYR A 509 50.48 27.83 10.26
C TYR A 509 49.41 28.92 10.25
N ASP A 510 48.26 28.68 10.88
CA ASP A 510 47.16 29.64 11.00
C ASP A 510 47.56 30.86 11.85
N ALA A 511 48.38 30.63 12.88
CA ALA A 511 49.00 31.72 13.65
C ALA A 511 50.07 32.49 12.86
N GLY A 512 50.40 32.07 11.63
CA GLY A 512 51.45 32.65 10.79
C GLY A 512 52.86 32.48 11.37
N THR A 513 53.05 31.50 12.25
CA THR A 513 54.32 31.27 12.95
C THR A 513 55.22 30.25 12.26
N VAL A 514 54.66 29.43 11.37
CA VAL A 514 55.39 28.59 10.40
C VAL A 514 54.95 28.89 8.98
N THR A 515 55.77 28.52 8.01
CA THR A 515 55.48 28.62 6.58
C THR A 515 55.69 27.24 5.97
N TYR A 516 54.72 26.80 5.17
CA TYR A 516 54.83 25.55 4.43
C TYR A 516 55.80 25.71 3.25
N ASN A 517 56.76 24.79 3.16
CA ASN A 517 57.74 24.71 2.09
C ASN A 517 57.88 23.23 1.69
N PRO A 518 57.20 22.80 0.60
CA PRO A 518 57.10 21.40 0.20
C PRO A 518 58.45 20.74 -0.13
#